data_AF-A0A929PVK4-F1
#
_entry.id   AF-A0A929PVK4-F1
#
_cell.length_a   1.000
_cell.length_b   1.000
_cell.length_c   1.000
_cell.angle_alpha   90.00
_cell.angle_beta   90.00
_cell.angle_gamma   90.00
#
_symmetry.space_group_name_H-M   'P 1'
#
loop_
_entity.id
_entity.type
_entity.pdbx_description
1 polymer ?
#
loop_
_entity_poly.entity_id
_entity_poly.type
_entity_poly.pdbx_seq_one_letter_code
_entity_poly.pdbx_strand_id
1 'polypeptide(L)'
;MRNLETVAQNVGSKQDFINFVQALIEDLKTNSNNWTNVTLEGYLEGMKSWTEDMDGYYLNNGLPAPSRVAWQIIADILMGAKIYE
;
A
#
# COMPACT_ATOMS: atom_id res chain seq x y z
N MET A 1 -7.99 9.67 -15.32
CA MET A 1 -7.04 9.19 -14.29
C MET A 1 -7.85 8.70 -13.11
N ARG A 2 -7.69 7.42 -12.74
CA ARG A 2 -8.30 6.89 -11.52
C ARG A 2 -7.57 7.56 -10.33
N ASN A 3 -8.29 8.20 -9.42
CA ASN A 3 -7.66 8.78 -8.22
C ASN A 3 -7.28 7.61 -7.30
N LEU A 4 -5.98 7.29 -7.21
CA LEU A 4 -5.46 6.20 -6.38
C LEU A 4 -5.82 6.37 -4.91
N GLU A 5 -5.85 7.60 -4.40
CA GLU A 5 -6.21 7.89 -3.01
C GLU A 5 -7.67 7.50 -2.74
N THR A 6 -8.57 7.82 -3.68
CA THR A 6 -9.97 7.40 -3.58
C THR A 6 -10.12 5.88 -3.62
N VAL A 7 -9.35 5.18 -4.45
CA VAL A 7 -9.42 3.70 -4.49
C VAL A 7 -8.90 3.11 -3.18
N ALA A 8 -7.78 3.61 -2.66
CA ALA A 8 -7.19 3.16 -1.40
C ALA A 8 -8.16 3.32 -0.22
N GLN A 9 -8.87 4.46 -0.14
CA GLN A 9 -9.85 4.74 0.91
C GLN A 9 -11.07 3.81 0.88
N ASN A 10 -11.35 3.17 -0.24
CA ASN A 10 -12.54 2.33 -0.44
C ASN A 10 -12.22 0.82 -0.44
N VAL A 11 -11.02 0.40 -0.02
CA VAL A 11 -10.68 -1.02 0.10
C VAL A 11 -11.40 -1.65 1.29
N GLY A 12 -12.46 -2.42 1.03
CA GLY A 12 -13.24 -3.12 2.05
C GLY A 12 -13.27 -4.65 1.90
N SER A 13 -12.84 -5.18 0.75
CA SER A 13 -12.87 -6.61 0.42
C SER A 13 -11.58 -7.08 -0.26
N LYS A 14 -11.41 -8.41 -0.36
CA LYS A 14 -10.31 -9.01 -1.14
C LYS A 14 -10.31 -8.52 -2.59
N GLN A 15 -11.49 -8.39 -3.20
CA GLN A 15 -11.58 -7.94 -4.59
C GLN A 15 -11.18 -6.47 -4.73
N ASP A 16 -11.55 -5.62 -3.77
CA ASP A 16 -11.13 -4.21 -3.77
C ASP A 16 -9.62 -4.07 -3.60
N PHE A 17 -9.02 -4.90 -2.74
CA PHE A 17 -7.57 -4.95 -2.58
C PHE A 17 -6.86 -5.37 -3.88
N ILE A 18 -7.34 -6.42 -4.56
CA ILE A 18 -6.80 -6.84 -5.86
C ILE A 18 -6.92 -5.71 -6.89
N ASN A 19 -8.08 -5.05 -6.96
CA ASN A 19 -8.32 -3.93 -7.88
C ASN A 19 -7.41 -2.73 -7.57
N PHE A 20 -7.16 -2.46 -6.28
CA PHE A 20 -6.24 -1.41 -5.84
C PHE A 20 -4.80 -1.71 -6.25
N VAL A 21 -4.31 -2.94 -6.00
CA VAL A 21 -2.96 -3.36 -6.41
C VAL A 21 -2.80 -3.29 -7.94
N GLN A 22 -3.81 -3.72 -8.69
CA GLN A 22 -3.81 -3.60 -10.15
C GLN A 22 -3.72 -2.12 -10.59
N ALA A 23 -4.48 -1.23 -9.93
CA ALA A 23 -4.43 0.21 -10.21
C ALA A 23 -3.05 0.81 -9.88
N LEU A 24 -2.40 0.40 -8.79
CA LEU A 24 -1.03 0.82 -8.45
C LEU A 24 -0.03 0.38 -9.53
N ILE A 25 -0.13 -0.86 -10.02
CA ILE A 25 0.74 -1.38 -11.09
C ILE A 25 0.56 -0.58 -12.39
N GLU A 26 -0.69 -0.28 -12.76
CA GLU A 26 -1.01 0.54 -13.93
C GLU A 26 -0.46 1.97 -13.80
N ASP A 27 -0.57 2.56 -12.62
CA ASP A 27 -0.07 3.90 -12.36
C ASP A 27 1.46 3.94 -12.38
N LEU A 28 2.14 2.97 -11.77
CA LEU A 28 3.61 2.87 -11.85
C LEU A 28 4.08 2.75 -13.32
N LYS A 29 3.38 1.96 -14.15
CA LYS A 29 3.74 1.78 -15.56
C LYS A 29 3.54 3.04 -16.40
N THR A 30 2.53 3.85 -16.09
CA THR A 30 2.12 4.99 -16.93
C THR A 30 2.64 6.33 -16.40
N ASN A 31 2.91 6.41 -15.10
CA ASN A 31 3.25 7.63 -14.37
C ASN A 31 4.49 7.44 -13.46
N SER A 32 5.43 6.55 -13.82
CA SER A 32 6.64 6.26 -13.02
C SER A 32 7.42 7.50 -12.58
N ASN A 33 7.41 8.57 -13.38
CA ASN A 33 8.11 9.82 -13.07
C ASN A 33 7.52 10.56 -11.85
N ASN A 34 6.29 10.22 -11.45
CA ASN A 34 5.63 10.78 -10.27
C ASN A 34 5.86 9.93 -9.01
N TRP A 35 6.53 8.79 -9.13
CA TRP A 35 6.81 7.89 -8.02
C TRP A 35 8.19 8.19 -7.43
N THR A 36 8.24 8.36 -6.10
CA THR A 36 9.51 8.45 -5.37
C THR A 36 10.28 7.13 -5.43
N ASN A 37 9.56 6.00 -5.33
CA ASN A 37 10.13 4.66 -5.21
C ASN A 37 9.73 3.79 -6.40
N VAL A 38 10.54 3.78 -7.46
CA VAL A 38 10.25 3.06 -8.72
C VAL A 38 10.85 1.65 -8.78
N THR A 39 11.81 1.32 -7.91
CA THR A 39 12.39 -0.03 -7.79
C THR A 39 11.65 -0.83 -6.72
N LEU A 40 11.65 -2.15 -6.84
CA LEU A 40 11.05 -3.02 -5.82
C LEU A 40 11.71 -2.79 -4.45
N GLU A 41 13.03 -2.68 -4.40
CA GLU A 41 13.78 -2.39 -3.16
C GLU A 41 13.34 -1.07 -2.53
N GLY A 42 13.33 0.03 -3.31
CA GLY A 42 12.91 1.32 -2.80
C GLY A 42 11.44 1.34 -2.36
N TYR A 43 10.57 0.58 -3.05
CA TYR A 43 9.16 0.49 -2.66
C TYR A 43 8.99 -0.27 -1.34
N LEU A 44 9.73 -1.36 -1.12
CA LEU A 44 9.74 -2.09 0.15
C LEU A 44 10.34 -1.27 1.28
N GLU A 45 11.38 -0.47 1.01
CA GLU A 45 11.94 0.48 1.98
C GLU A 45 10.91 1.56 2.35
N GLY A 46 10.23 2.14 1.36
CA GLY A 46 9.16 3.10 1.58
C GLY A 46 7.99 2.52 2.39
N MET A 47 7.61 1.27 2.11
CA MET A 47 6.59 0.56 2.88
C MET A 47 7.02 0.37 4.34
N LYS A 48 8.27 -0.04 4.58
CA LYS A 48 8.83 -0.17 5.93
C LYS A 48 8.81 1.15 6.68
N SER A 49 9.38 2.21 6.10
CA SER A 49 9.46 3.53 6.74
C SER A 49 8.08 4.13 7.00
N TRP A 50 7.13 4.01 6.07
CA TRP A 50 5.77 4.46 6.33
C TRP A 50 5.11 3.68 7.48
N THR A 51 5.32 2.36 7.55
CA THR A 51 4.76 1.52 8.64
C THR A 51 5.36 1.89 10.00
N GLU A 52 6.64 2.28 10.05
CA GLU A 52 7.30 2.79 11.27
C GLU A 52 6.66 4.12 11.74
N ASP A 53 6.28 4.99 10.81
CA ASP A 53 5.79 6.35 11.11
C ASP A 53 4.25 6.49 11.15
N MET A 54 3.49 5.46 10.75
CA MET A 54 2.04 5.59 10.49
C MET A 54 1.24 6.04 11.72
N ASP A 55 1.65 5.67 12.94
CA ASP A 55 0.98 6.09 14.17
C ASP A 55 0.98 7.62 14.32
N GLY A 56 2.11 8.25 13.98
CA GLY A 56 2.26 9.70 13.94
C GLY A 56 1.38 10.32 12.85
N TYR A 57 1.27 9.67 11.69
CA TYR A 57 0.36 10.11 10.62
C TYR A 57 -1.10 10.14 11.10
N TYR A 58 -1.60 9.08 11.73
CA TYR A 58 -2.98 9.04 12.23
C TYR A 58 -3.21 10.10 13.32
N LEU A 59 -2.30 10.20 14.30
CA LEU A 59 -2.38 11.17 15.39
C LEU A 59 -2.40 12.61 14.87
N ASN A 60 -1.46 12.97 14.01
CA ASN A 60 -1.29 14.34 13.52
C ASN A 60 -2.45 14.81 12.62
N ASN A 61 -3.16 13.87 11.98
CA ASN A 61 -4.32 14.17 11.16
C ASN A 61 -5.66 14.03 11.91
N GLY A 62 -5.64 13.77 13.22
CA GLY A 62 -6.85 13.55 14.01
C GLY A 62 -7.67 12.34 13.57
N LEU A 63 -7.02 11.36 12.91
CA LEU A 63 -7.64 10.14 12.44
C LEU A 63 -7.56 9.06 13.52
N PRO A 64 -8.56 8.17 13.63
CA PRO A 64 -8.47 7.04 14.54
C PRO A 64 -7.36 6.10 14.06
N ALA A 65 -6.36 5.86 14.91
CA ALA A 65 -5.36 4.84 14.64
C ALA A 65 -6.05 3.47 14.48
N PRO A 66 -5.62 2.65 13.50
CA PRO A 66 -6.24 1.36 13.25
C PRO A 66 -6.02 0.43 14.45
N SER A 67 -7.10 0.08 15.15
CA SER A 67 -7.04 -0.74 16.37
C SER A 67 -6.85 -2.23 16.12
N ARG A 68 -7.09 -2.69 14.88
CA ARG A 68 -6.90 -4.08 14.45
C ARG A 68 -6.42 -4.11 13.00
N VAL A 69 -5.12 -4.29 12.81
CA VAL A 69 -4.54 -4.57 11.50
C VAL A 69 -4.19 -6.06 11.45
N ALA A 70 -4.57 -6.74 10.37
CA ALA A 70 -4.24 -8.14 10.15
C ALA A 70 -2.81 -8.30 9.62
N TRP A 71 -1.82 -7.90 10.42
CA TRP A 71 -0.39 -7.86 10.03
C TRP A 71 0.12 -9.18 9.45
N GLN A 72 -0.32 -10.32 10.02
CA GLN A 72 0.07 -11.63 9.52
C GLN A 72 -0.35 -11.84 8.06
N ILE A 73 -1.55 -11.38 7.66
CA ILE A 73 -2.02 -11.52 6.28
C ILE A 73 -1.16 -10.67 5.32
N ILE A 74 -0.76 -9.47 5.75
CA ILE A 74 0.15 -8.61 4.96
C ILE A 74 1.50 -9.32 4.77
N ALA A 75 2.04 -9.91 5.82
CA ALA A 75 3.28 -10.69 5.76
C ALA A 75 3.14 -11.91 4.83
N ASP A 76 2.03 -12.65 4.93
CA ASP A 76 1.76 -13.82 4.09
C ASP A 76 1.66 -13.43 2.60
N ILE A 77 1.03 -12.29 2.28
CA ILE A 77 0.97 -11.75 0.90
C ILE A 77 2.37 -11.43 0.38
N LEU A 78 3.19 -10.72 1.15
CA LEU A 78 4.56 -10.36 0.75
C LEU A 78 5.43 -11.61 0.57
N MET A 79 5.31 -12.59 1.46
CA MET A 79 6.05 -13.85 1.37
C MET A 79 5.58 -14.71 0.20
N GLY A 80 4.26 -14.78 -0.04
CA GLY A 80 3.67 -15.47 -1.17
C GLY A 80 4.17 -14.89 -2.50
N ALA A 81 4.13 -13.56 -2.64
CA ALA A 81 4.61 -12.85 -3.82
C ALA A 81 6.13 -12.95 -4.02
N LYS A 82 6.91 -13.20 -2.97
CA LYS A 82 8.36 -13.39 -3.08
C LYS A 82 8.74 -14.80 -3.53
N ILE A 83 8.00 -15.81 -3.06
CA ILE A 83 8.38 -17.22 -3.18
C ILE A 83 7.65 -17.91 -4.35
N TYR A 84 6.39 -17.59 -4.59
CA TYR A 84 5.49 -18.41 -5.41
C TYR A 84 4.96 -17.72 -6.67
N GLU A 85 4.69 -16.42 -6.62
CA GLU A 85 4.18 -15.62 -7.76
C GLU A 85 5.31 -14.86 -8.46
#